data_AF-E1ZH14-F1
#
_entry.id   AF-E1ZH14-F1
#
_cell.length_a   1.000
_cell.length_b   1.000
_cell.length_c   1.000
_cell.angle_alpha   90.00
_cell.angle_beta   90.00
_cell.angle_gamma   90.00
#
_symmetry.space_group_name_H-M   'P 1'
#
loop_
_entity.id
_entity.type
_entity.pdbx_description
1 polymer ?
#
loop_
_entity_poly.entity_id
_entity_poly.type
_entity_poly.pdbx_seq_one_letter_code
_entity_poly.pdbx_strand_id
1 'polypeptide(L)'
;RWGKVCSGGFGAEEASVVCRELGLSGGRASATFPARPGLPFIIGRVACTGSERRLAECKFVATAACATGKAAGVVCSEPPPMGMRLVEGKSRYEGRLEVNFGGRWGTVCDARGTFSQDMARMVCYKLGMVGGKARRAPRPGKLPILLSGVKCDARAADLSACSFNTATKACTHAMDVGIECTRAAIGQVRLVGGKSTLKGRVEVRIGSRWGTVCPFNEEEAQVVCRSL
;
A
#
# COMPACT_ATOMS: atom_id res chain seq x y z
N ARG A 1 -21.90 -19.19 10.73
CA ARG A 1 -22.47 -19.79 9.49
C ARG A 1 -22.38 -18.76 8.37
N TRP A 2 -22.02 -19.17 7.15
CA TRP A 2 -21.95 -18.25 6.00
C TRP A 2 -23.33 -18.01 5.37
N GLY A 3 -23.55 -16.80 4.85
CA GLY A 3 -24.80 -16.40 4.20
C GLY A 3 -24.69 -15.07 3.47
N LYS A 4 -25.76 -14.68 2.79
CA LYS A 4 -25.86 -13.47 1.96
C LYS A 4 -26.42 -12.29 2.76
N VAL A 5 -25.95 -11.10 2.45
CA VAL A 5 -26.53 -9.83 2.90
C VAL A 5 -27.55 -9.37 1.85
N CYS A 6 -28.75 -8.96 2.26
CA CYS A 6 -29.76 -8.44 1.35
C CYS A 6 -29.33 -7.07 0.78
N SER A 7 -29.50 -6.86 -0.53
CA SER A 7 -29.13 -5.59 -1.18
C SER A 7 -30.09 -4.43 -0.86
N GLY A 8 -31.29 -4.73 -0.32
CA GLY A 8 -32.27 -3.72 0.04
C GLY A 8 -31.78 -2.81 1.17
N GLY A 9 -31.50 -1.56 0.83
CA GLY A 9 -30.99 -0.55 1.77
C GLY A 9 -29.48 -0.60 2.02
N PHE A 10 -28.72 -1.44 1.30
CA PHE A 10 -27.27 -1.51 1.41
C PHE A 10 -26.61 -0.45 0.53
N GLY A 11 -26.02 0.58 1.15
CA GLY A 11 -25.57 1.81 0.51
C GLY A 11 -24.07 2.07 0.64
N ALA A 12 -23.68 3.33 0.45
CA ALA A 12 -22.29 3.76 0.42
C ALA A 12 -21.58 3.58 1.77
N GLU A 13 -22.27 3.85 2.89
CA GLU A 13 -21.67 3.71 4.22
C GLU A 13 -21.38 2.25 4.56
N GLU A 14 -22.31 1.34 4.27
CA GLU A 14 -22.10 -0.10 4.46
C GLU A 14 -20.96 -0.60 3.57
N ALA A 15 -20.91 -0.17 2.31
CA ALA A 15 -19.85 -0.54 1.40
C ALA A 15 -18.48 -0.02 1.87
N SER A 16 -18.43 1.21 2.37
CA SER A 16 -17.22 1.81 2.92
C SER A 16 -16.71 1.07 4.16
N VAL A 17 -17.61 0.68 5.08
CA VAL A 17 -17.25 -0.14 6.25
C VAL A 17 -16.69 -1.49 5.82
N VAL A 18 -17.35 -2.22 4.92
CA VAL A 18 -16.86 -3.53 4.44
C VAL A 18 -15.50 -3.40 3.77
N CYS A 19 -15.32 -2.42 2.88
CA CYS A 19 -14.04 -2.24 2.18
C CYS A 19 -12.91 -1.89 3.16
N ARG A 20 -13.16 -1.04 4.16
CA ARG A 20 -12.17 -0.72 5.20
C ARG A 20 -11.89 -1.88 6.15
N GLU A 21 -12.90 -2.68 6.49
CA GLU A 21 -12.72 -3.92 7.26
C GLU A 21 -11.77 -4.89 6.54
N LEU A 22 -11.80 -4.90 5.21
CA LEU A 22 -10.88 -5.66 4.35
C LEU A 22 -9.53 -4.96 4.07
N GLY A 23 -9.27 -3.78 4.67
CA GLY A 23 -8.02 -3.04 4.52
C GLY A 23 -7.92 -2.13 3.28
N LEU A 24 -9.05 -1.81 2.65
CA LEU A 24 -9.15 -0.98 1.44
C LEU A 24 -9.66 0.44 1.78
N SER A 25 -9.58 1.40 0.84
CA SER A 25 -9.88 2.83 1.09
C SER A 25 -11.34 3.14 1.44
N GLY A 26 -12.23 2.19 1.15
CA GLY A 26 -13.66 2.42 0.97
C GLY A 26 -14.12 1.86 -0.37
N GLY A 27 -15.39 2.07 -0.69
CA GLY A 27 -15.97 1.55 -1.92
C GLY A 27 -17.43 1.93 -2.08
N ARG A 28 -18.04 1.42 -3.13
CA ARG A 28 -19.45 1.63 -3.44
C ARG A 28 -20.23 0.32 -3.39
N ALA A 29 -21.49 0.41 -2.98
CA ALA A 29 -22.41 -0.71 -3.04
C ALA A 29 -22.68 -1.10 -4.50
N SER A 30 -22.89 -2.39 -4.71
CA SER A 30 -23.33 -2.98 -5.97
C SER A 30 -24.28 -4.14 -5.68
N ALA A 31 -25.21 -4.41 -6.59
CA ALA A 31 -26.08 -5.59 -6.55
C ALA A 31 -26.01 -6.39 -7.86
N THR A 32 -24.95 -6.20 -8.64
CA THR A 32 -24.77 -6.82 -9.96
C THR A 32 -24.00 -8.14 -9.90
N PHE A 33 -23.37 -8.44 -8.76
CA PHE A 33 -22.57 -9.65 -8.61
C PHE A 33 -23.47 -10.85 -8.25
N PRO A 34 -23.37 -11.97 -8.99
CA PRO A 34 -24.12 -13.17 -8.67
C PRO A 34 -23.66 -13.74 -7.33
N ALA A 35 -24.62 -14.01 -6.44
CA ALA A 35 -24.33 -14.67 -5.18
C ALA A 35 -24.02 -16.16 -5.39
N ARG A 36 -23.20 -16.74 -4.51
CA ARG A 36 -22.99 -18.20 -4.52
C ARG A 36 -24.34 -18.93 -4.38
N PRO A 37 -24.66 -19.89 -5.27
CA PRO A 37 -25.84 -20.72 -5.15
C PRO A 37 -25.91 -21.43 -3.79
N GLY A 38 -27.12 -21.63 -3.26
CA GLY A 38 -27.34 -22.37 -2.01
C GLY A 38 -27.05 -21.61 -0.71
N LEU A 39 -26.46 -20.41 -0.74
CA LEU A 39 -26.31 -19.60 0.47
C LEU A 39 -27.65 -18.95 0.86
N PRO A 40 -28.09 -19.04 2.13
CA PRO A 40 -29.30 -18.35 2.60
C PRO A 40 -29.01 -16.85 2.75
N PHE A 41 -30.04 -16.01 2.67
CA PHE A 41 -29.92 -14.68 3.28
C PHE A 41 -29.84 -14.83 4.79
N ILE A 42 -29.03 -14.01 5.43
CA ILE A 42 -28.85 -14.04 6.89
C ILE A 42 -29.12 -12.68 7.54
N ILE A 43 -28.78 -11.59 6.87
CA ILE A 43 -28.99 -10.23 7.36
C ILE A 43 -29.43 -9.30 6.22
N GLY A 44 -30.18 -8.26 6.57
CA GLY A 44 -30.64 -7.20 5.67
C GLY A 44 -30.93 -5.93 6.45
N ARG A 45 -31.30 -4.85 5.73
CA ARG A 45 -31.48 -3.51 6.32
C ARG A 45 -30.27 -3.10 7.16
N VAL A 46 -29.08 -3.36 6.64
CA VAL A 46 -27.84 -2.94 7.27
C VAL A 46 -27.80 -1.42 7.21
N ALA A 47 -27.55 -0.79 8.36
CA ALA A 47 -27.46 0.64 8.54
C ALA A 47 -26.20 0.96 9.36
N CYS A 48 -25.17 1.41 8.64
CA CYS A 48 -23.92 1.91 9.19
C CYS A 48 -23.97 3.45 9.26
N THR A 49 -23.22 4.00 10.20
CA THR A 49 -22.92 5.44 10.30
C THR A 49 -21.72 5.84 9.44
N GLY A 50 -20.94 4.86 8.98
CA GLY A 50 -19.70 5.08 8.23
C GLY A 50 -18.47 5.17 9.12
N SER A 51 -18.62 5.07 10.44
CA SER A 51 -17.52 5.13 11.41
C SER A 51 -17.11 3.76 11.95
N GLU A 52 -17.93 2.73 11.72
CA GLU A 52 -17.74 1.37 12.18
C GLU A 52 -16.47 0.74 11.60
N ARG A 53 -15.79 -0.09 12.41
CA ARG A 53 -14.58 -0.81 11.96
C ARG A 53 -14.90 -2.16 11.33
N ARG A 54 -16.09 -2.69 11.61
CA ARG A 54 -16.58 -3.97 11.10
C ARG A 54 -18.05 -3.87 10.75
N LEU A 55 -18.48 -4.60 9.73
CA LEU A 55 -19.90 -4.69 9.35
C LEU A 55 -20.78 -5.17 10.51
N ALA A 56 -20.23 -6.01 11.39
CA ALA A 56 -20.93 -6.53 12.57
C ALA A 56 -21.26 -5.46 13.65
N GLU A 57 -20.64 -4.28 13.58
CA GLU A 57 -20.91 -3.15 14.49
C GLU A 57 -22.07 -2.27 13.99
N CYS A 58 -22.46 -2.42 12.72
CA CYS A 58 -23.60 -1.70 12.14
C CYS A 58 -24.92 -2.29 12.65
N LYS A 59 -26.00 -1.49 12.59
CA LYS A 59 -27.34 -2.00 12.87
C LYS A 59 -27.79 -2.88 11.69
N PHE A 60 -28.41 -4.03 11.96
CA PHE A 60 -28.96 -4.90 10.92
C PHE A 60 -30.13 -5.72 11.45
N VAL A 61 -30.90 -6.30 10.54
CA VAL A 61 -32.01 -7.21 10.86
C VAL A 61 -31.69 -8.60 10.31
N ALA A 62 -31.83 -9.63 11.14
CA ALA A 62 -31.73 -11.02 10.68
C ALA A 62 -32.90 -11.33 9.73
N THR A 63 -32.61 -11.89 8.56
CA THR A 63 -33.65 -12.24 7.58
C THR A 63 -33.23 -13.43 6.75
N ALA A 64 -34.18 -14.32 6.47
CA ALA A 64 -34.00 -15.46 5.56
C ALA A 64 -34.36 -15.11 4.10
N ALA A 65 -34.99 -13.96 3.87
CA ALA A 65 -35.46 -13.53 2.57
C ALA A 65 -35.08 -12.07 2.27
N CYS A 66 -34.95 -11.76 0.98
CA CYS A 66 -34.65 -10.43 0.49
C CYS A 66 -35.65 -10.07 -0.59
N ALA A 67 -36.42 -8.99 -0.39
CA ALA A 67 -37.48 -8.59 -1.34
C ALA A 67 -36.93 -8.27 -2.74
N THR A 68 -35.68 -7.77 -2.83
CA THR A 68 -35.02 -7.51 -4.11
C THR A 68 -34.54 -8.79 -4.81
N GLY A 69 -34.51 -9.92 -4.10
CA GLY A 69 -33.92 -11.19 -4.56
C GLY A 69 -32.39 -11.15 -4.72
N LYS A 70 -31.75 -10.01 -4.48
CA LYS A 70 -30.34 -9.78 -4.79
C LYS A 70 -29.49 -9.69 -3.52
N ALA A 71 -28.28 -10.22 -3.61
CA ALA A 71 -27.27 -10.05 -2.56
C ALA A 71 -26.58 -8.69 -2.71
N ALA A 72 -26.24 -8.08 -1.58
CA ALA A 72 -25.34 -6.95 -1.55
C ALA A 72 -23.94 -7.39 -1.96
N GLY A 73 -23.28 -6.56 -2.76
CA GLY A 73 -21.87 -6.64 -3.11
C GLY A 73 -21.22 -5.26 -3.00
N VAL A 74 -19.90 -5.23 -3.06
CA VAL A 74 -19.12 -3.99 -2.96
C VAL A 74 -18.09 -3.95 -4.07
N VAL A 75 -17.82 -2.75 -4.59
CA VAL A 75 -16.65 -2.47 -5.41
C VAL A 75 -15.75 -1.57 -4.59
N CYS A 76 -14.65 -2.13 -4.11
CA CYS A 76 -13.69 -1.41 -3.28
C CYS A 76 -12.63 -0.72 -4.13
N SER A 77 -12.14 0.41 -3.64
CA SER A 77 -10.99 1.11 -4.20
C SER A 77 -9.72 0.62 -3.53
N GLU A 78 -8.62 0.48 -4.29
CA GLU A 78 -7.32 0.19 -3.70
C GLU A 78 -6.96 1.24 -2.65
N PRO A 79 -6.41 0.84 -1.48
CA PRO A 79 -5.90 1.76 -0.46
C PRO A 79 -5.05 2.83 -1.13
N PRO A 80 -5.18 4.13 -0.80
CA PRO A 80 -4.20 5.09 -1.25
C PRO A 80 -2.82 4.55 -0.85
N PRO A 81 -1.81 4.60 -1.73
CA PRO A 81 -0.50 4.06 -1.44
C PRO A 81 -0.07 4.55 -0.07
N MET A 82 0.37 3.65 0.81
CA MET A 82 0.85 4.03 2.14
C MET A 82 1.88 5.13 1.93
N GLY A 83 1.55 6.35 2.35
CA GLY A 83 2.42 7.50 2.13
C GLY A 83 3.72 7.27 2.90
N MET A 84 4.87 7.54 2.29
CA MET A 84 6.16 7.34 2.93
C MET A 84 6.97 8.62 2.84
N ARG A 85 7.77 8.91 3.87
CA ARG A 85 8.76 9.99 3.84
C ARG A 85 9.95 9.68 4.74
N LEU A 86 11.09 10.23 4.38
CA LEU A 86 12.26 10.31 5.25
C LEU A 86 12.33 11.72 5.83
N VAL A 87 12.42 11.83 7.15
CA VAL A 87 12.49 13.11 7.85
C VAL A 87 13.68 13.15 8.80
N GLU A 88 14.12 14.36 9.15
CA GLU A 88 15.16 14.58 10.17
C GLU A 88 16.50 13.88 9.88
N GLY A 89 16.81 13.63 8.60
CA GLY A 89 18.14 13.24 8.14
C GLY A 89 19.03 14.45 7.81
N LYS A 90 20.32 14.22 7.58
CA LYS A 90 21.25 15.30 7.19
C LYS A 90 21.07 15.71 5.71
N SER A 91 20.38 14.89 4.93
CA SER A 91 20.00 15.17 3.54
C SER A 91 18.65 14.54 3.21
N ARG A 92 18.09 14.89 2.05
CA ARG A 92 16.85 14.26 1.53
C ARG A 92 16.96 12.75 1.26
N TYR A 93 18.17 12.20 1.27
CA TYR A 93 18.42 10.78 0.99
C TYR A 93 18.50 9.94 2.26
N GLU A 94 18.33 10.53 3.43
CA GLU A 94 18.38 9.78 4.68
C GLU A 94 17.39 10.34 5.70
N GLY A 95 17.05 9.54 6.69
CA GLY A 95 16.21 10.02 7.80
C GLY A 95 15.45 8.90 8.49
N ARG A 96 14.57 9.30 9.41
CA ARG A 96 13.58 8.42 10.03
C ARG A 96 12.47 8.13 9.02
N LEU A 97 12.06 6.87 8.91
CA LEU A 97 10.90 6.48 8.12
C LEU A 97 9.62 6.85 8.86
N GLU A 98 8.81 7.70 8.23
CA GLU A 98 7.44 7.94 8.63
C GLU A 98 6.49 7.45 7.54
N VAL A 99 5.37 6.87 7.97
CA VAL A 99 4.32 6.32 7.10
C VAL A 99 2.98 7.00 7.39
N ASN A 100 2.16 7.20 6.35
CA ASN A 100 0.76 7.56 6.48
C ASN A 100 -0.07 6.28 6.43
N PHE A 101 -0.62 5.89 7.58
CA PHE A 101 -1.44 4.70 7.72
C PHE A 101 -2.78 5.07 8.37
N GLY A 102 -3.88 4.79 7.66
CA GLY A 102 -5.23 5.17 8.11
C GLY A 102 -5.44 6.69 8.21
N GLY A 103 -4.81 7.47 7.33
CA GLY A 103 -4.93 8.93 7.29
C GLY A 103 -4.08 9.68 8.32
N ARG A 104 -3.21 8.99 9.06
CA ARG A 104 -2.37 9.58 10.10
C ARG A 104 -0.91 9.27 9.84
N TRP A 105 -0.04 10.28 10.02
CA TRP A 105 1.40 10.11 9.96
C TRP A 105 1.97 9.59 11.29
N GLY A 106 2.94 8.70 11.21
CA GLY A 106 3.69 8.22 12.36
C GLY A 106 4.86 7.33 11.99
N THR A 107 5.55 6.80 13.01
CA THR A 107 6.82 6.09 12.82
C THR A 107 6.65 4.58 12.69
N VAL A 108 7.67 3.94 12.12
CA VAL A 108 7.80 2.48 12.06
C VAL A 108 8.87 2.05 13.06
N CYS A 109 8.52 1.13 13.96
CA CYS A 109 9.43 0.56 14.95
C CYS A 109 9.98 -0.79 14.49
N ASP A 110 11.28 -1.00 14.71
CA ASP A 110 11.93 -2.29 14.51
C ASP A 110 12.56 -2.84 15.80
N ALA A 111 11.71 -3.21 16.75
CA ALA A 111 12.15 -3.80 18.01
C ALA A 111 12.71 -5.23 17.85
N ARG A 112 12.26 -5.95 16.82
CA ARG A 112 12.58 -7.37 16.59
C ARG A 112 13.63 -7.59 15.49
N GLY A 113 14.20 -6.52 14.92
CA GLY A 113 15.17 -6.61 13.84
C GLY A 113 14.61 -7.21 12.54
N THR A 114 13.28 -7.09 12.32
CA THR A 114 12.62 -7.67 11.14
C THR A 114 12.69 -6.76 9.93
N PHE A 115 12.97 -5.46 10.11
CA PHE A 115 13.03 -4.51 9.00
C PHE A 115 14.34 -4.69 8.21
N SER A 116 14.24 -5.27 7.02
CA SER A 116 15.41 -5.71 6.25
C SER A 116 15.99 -4.59 5.37
N GLN A 117 17.21 -4.83 4.89
CA GLN A 117 17.86 -3.98 3.88
C GLN A 117 17.06 -3.94 2.57
N ASP A 118 16.38 -5.04 2.22
CA ASP A 118 15.53 -5.09 1.03
C ASP A 118 14.28 -4.23 1.17
N MET A 119 13.68 -4.18 2.37
CA MET A 119 12.59 -3.25 2.67
C MET A 119 13.05 -1.80 2.63
N ALA A 120 14.24 -1.48 3.15
CA ALA A 120 14.81 -0.13 3.02
C ALA A 120 15.00 0.25 1.54
N ARG A 121 15.47 -0.69 0.72
CA ARG A 121 15.65 -0.48 -0.72
C ARG A 121 14.32 -0.24 -1.45
N MET A 122 13.31 -1.02 -1.11
CA MET A 122 11.95 -0.85 -1.62
C MET A 122 11.39 0.55 -1.31
N VAL A 123 11.56 1.03 -0.07
CA VAL A 123 11.17 2.39 0.32
C VAL A 123 11.96 3.44 -0.46
N CYS A 124 13.28 3.28 -0.62
CA CYS A 124 14.09 4.22 -1.40
C CYS A 124 13.59 4.34 -2.84
N TYR A 125 13.31 3.21 -3.50
CA TYR A 125 12.75 3.22 -4.85
C TYR A 125 11.37 3.90 -4.91
N LYS A 126 10.49 3.63 -3.94
CA LYS A 126 9.17 4.27 -3.86
C LYS A 126 9.25 5.79 -3.72
N LEU A 127 10.33 6.29 -3.10
CA LEU A 127 10.60 7.71 -2.93
C LEU A 127 11.42 8.33 -4.08
N GLY A 128 11.63 7.61 -5.19
CA GLY A 128 12.40 8.09 -6.34
C GLY A 128 13.91 8.14 -6.11
N MET A 129 14.41 7.32 -5.18
CA MET A 129 15.82 7.18 -4.83
C MET A 129 16.26 5.73 -5.08
N VAL A 130 17.54 5.42 -4.84
CA VAL A 130 18.07 4.07 -5.09
C VAL A 130 18.91 3.61 -3.90
N GLY A 131 19.45 2.39 -3.96
CA GLY A 131 20.12 1.80 -2.81
C GLY A 131 19.12 1.62 -1.66
N GLY A 132 19.60 1.69 -0.42
CA GLY A 132 18.76 1.57 0.76
C GLY A 132 19.44 0.76 1.84
N LYS A 133 19.77 1.44 2.93
CA LYS A 133 20.32 0.85 4.14
C LYS A 133 19.39 1.08 5.31
N ALA A 134 18.84 0.01 5.88
CA ALA A 134 18.10 0.06 7.13
C ALA A 134 19.07 0.28 8.30
N ARG A 135 18.72 1.18 9.20
CA ARG A 135 19.47 1.54 10.41
C ARG A 135 18.52 2.06 11.49
N ARG A 136 19.03 2.41 12.67
CA ARG A 136 18.25 3.18 13.65
C ARG A 136 18.04 4.60 13.17
N ALA A 137 16.88 5.18 13.46
CA ALA A 137 16.60 6.57 13.15
C ALA A 137 17.65 7.50 13.77
N PRO A 138 18.15 8.52 13.05
CA PRO A 138 19.17 9.44 13.56
C PRO A 138 18.66 10.30 14.72
N ARG A 139 17.34 10.53 14.78
CA ARG A 139 16.65 11.22 15.87
C ARG A 139 15.36 10.47 16.22
N PRO A 140 15.01 10.37 17.51
CA PRO A 140 13.73 9.84 17.96
C PRO A 140 12.55 10.56 17.29
N GLY A 141 11.50 9.83 16.95
CA GLY A 141 10.24 10.41 16.51
C GLY A 141 9.51 11.18 17.59
N LYS A 142 8.59 12.04 17.15
CA LYS A 142 7.61 12.75 17.99
C LYS A 142 6.17 12.36 17.66
N LEU A 143 5.96 11.77 16.48
CA LEU A 143 4.66 11.26 16.04
C LEU A 143 4.43 9.87 16.62
N PRO A 144 3.17 9.39 16.73
CA PRO A 144 2.89 8.05 17.25
C PRO A 144 3.63 6.95 16.48
N ILE A 145 4.05 5.90 17.19
CA ILE A 145 4.55 4.66 16.55
C ILE A 145 3.34 3.90 16.02
N LEU A 146 3.17 3.85 14.70
CA LEU A 146 2.00 3.26 14.06
C LEU A 146 2.19 1.78 13.76
N LEU A 147 3.37 1.41 13.28
CA LEU A 147 3.67 0.07 12.80
C LEU A 147 4.85 -0.54 13.55
N SER A 148 4.78 -1.84 13.80
CA SER A 148 5.92 -2.62 14.27
C SER A 148 5.95 -3.99 13.60
N GLY A 149 7.13 -4.62 13.58
CA GLY A 149 7.25 -6.00 13.09
C GLY A 149 6.92 -6.16 11.60
N VAL A 150 7.23 -5.15 10.79
CA VAL A 150 7.00 -5.18 9.35
C VAL A 150 7.78 -6.34 8.72
N LYS A 151 7.09 -7.14 7.92
CA LYS A 151 7.65 -8.27 7.16
C LYS A 151 7.00 -8.32 5.77
N CYS A 152 7.85 -8.25 4.76
CA CYS A 152 7.47 -8.32 3.36
C CYS A 152 7.90 -9.66 2.77
N ASP A 153 7.11 -10.22 1.86
CA ASP A 153 7.58 -11.29 0.97
C ASP A 153 8.41 -10.69 -0.19
N ALA A 154 9.00 -11.56 -1.01
CA ALA A 154 9.82 -11.14 -2.14
C ALA A 154 9.02 -10.49 -3.30
N ARG A 155 7.69 -10.57 -3.27
CA ARG A 155 6.79 -10.04 -4.31
C ARG A 155 6.17 -8.69 -3.93
N ALA A 156 6.28 -8.28 -2.67
CA ALA A 156 5.75 -7.01 -2.19
C ALA A 156 6.35 -5.85 -2.99
N ALA A 157 5.48 -5.04 -3.60
CA ALA A 157 5.89 -3.88 -4.40
C ALA A 157 6.25 -2.66 -3.52
N ASP A 158 5.58 -2.52 -2.37
CA ASP A 158 5.88 -1.53 -1.34
C ASP A 158 5.38 -1.99 0.05
N LEU A 159 5.63 -1.20 1.10
CA LEU A 159 5.26 -1.56 2.48
C LEU A 159 3.75 -1.75 2.72
N SER A 160 2.87 -1.25 1.84
CA SER A 160 1.43 -1.48 1.98
C SER A 160 1.03 -2.93 1.70
N ALA A 161 1.86 -3.68 0.96
CA ALA A 161 1.65 -5.10 0.69
C ALA A 161 2.25 -6.02 1.76
N CYS A 162 2.91 -5.46 2.78
CA CYS A 162 3.61 -6.22 3.81
C CYS A 162 2.71 -6.51 5.01
N SER A 163 3.05 -7.56 5.76
CA SER A 163 2.44 -7.81 7.07
C SER A 163 3.08 -6.93 8.14
N PHE A 164 2.27 -6.42 9.08
CA PHE A 164 2.73 -5.56 10.17
C PHE A 164 1.76 -5.60 11.36
N ASN A 165 2.24 -5.20 12.53
CA ASN A 165 1.45 -5.06 13.75
C ASN A 165 1.16 -3.59 14.03
N THR A 166 -0.08 -3.28 14.44
CA THR A 166 -0.49 -1.96 14.95
C THR A 166 -0.43 -1.86 16.49
N ALA A 167 -0.24 -2.99 17.18
CA ALA A 167 0.03 -3.02 18.61
C ALA A 167 1.51 -2.69 18.87
N THR A 168 1.78 -1.44 19.27
CA THR A 168 3.15 -0.89 19.38
C THR A 168 3.60 -0.62 20.82
N LYS A 169 2.90 -1.17 21.83
CA LYS A 169 3.20 -0.93 23.26
C LYS A 169 4.62 -1.31 23.70
N ALA A 170 5.23 -2.29 23.06
CA ALA A 170 6.61 -2.72 23.35
C ALA A 170 7.67 -1.84 22.65
N CYS A 171 7.25 -0.85 21.85
CA CYS A 171 8.14 0.01 21.10
C CYS A 171 8.39 1.34 21.81
N THR A 172 9.59 1.87 21.59
CA THR A 172 9.97 3.25 21.95
C THR A 172 10.57 3.91 20.72
N HIS A 173 10.62 5.24 20.69
CA HIS A 173 11.20 5.98 19.56
C HIS A 173 12.70 5.75 19.37
N ALA A 174 13.40 5.20 20.37
CA ALA A 174 14.78 4.74 20.21
C ALA A 174 14.89 3.58 19.20
N MET A 175 13.79 2.90 18.91
CA MET A 175 13.71 1.79 17.97
C MET A 175 13.08 2.15 16.63
N ASP A 176 12.83 3.44 16.37
CA ASP A 176 12.33 3.89 15.08
C ASP A 176 13.30 3.50 13.95
N VAL A 177 12.73 3.09 12.83
CA VAL A 177 13.45 2.73 11.61
C VAL A 177 13.99 4.01 10.96
N GLY A 178 15.30 4.00 10.73
CA GLY A 178 15.99 4.94 9.86
C GLY A 178 16.37 4.28 8.55
N ILE A 179 16.35 5.05 7.47
CA ILE A 179 16.78 4.61 6.14
C ILE A 179 17.81 5.60 5.62
N GLU A 180 18.82 5.05 4.95
CA GLU A 180 19.78 5.79 4.14
C GLU A 180 19.70 5.27 2.70
N CYS A 181 19.14 6.09 1.83
CA CYS A 181 19.12 5.90 0.39
C CYS A 181 20.37 6.52 -0.23
N THR A 182 20.57 6.23 -1.51
CA THR A 182 21.54 6.92 -2.34
C THR A 182 20.81 7.77 -3.38
N ARG A 183 21.47 8.84 -3.81
CA ARG A 183 21.00 9.62 -4.95
C ARG A 183 20.87 8.69 -6.16
N ALA A 184 19.69 8.71 -6.78
CA ALA A 184 19.47 8.09 -8.07
C ALA A 184 20.32 8.80 -9.13
N ALA A 185 21.58 8.42 -9.27
CA ALA A 185 22.40 8.82 -10.39
C ALA A 185 22.13 7.83 -11.51
N ILE A 186 21.15 8.14 -12.37
CA ILE A 186 21.05 7.52 -13.69
C ILE A 186 22.32 7.96 -14.42
N GLY A 187 23.28 7.04 -14.53
CA GLY A 187 24.61 7.36 -15.03
C GLY A 187 24.68 7.33 -16.54
N GLN A 188 24.25 6.23 -17.15
CA GLN A 188 24.28 6.03 -18.59
C GLN A 188 22.97 5.40 -19.06
N VAL A 189 22.56 5.76 -20.26
CA VAL A 189 21.42 5.16 -20.96
C VAL A 189 21.96 4.52 -22.23
N ARG A 190 21.43 3.36 -22.62
CA ARG A 190 21.79 2.70 -23.87
C ARG A 190 20.60 1.97 -24.49
N LEU A 191 20.67 1.75 -25.79
CA LEU A 191 19.75 0.88 -26.53
C LEU A 191 20.44 -0.47 -26.82
N VAL A 192 19.79 -1.57 -26.44
CA VAL A 192 20.33 -2.93 -26.63
C VAL A 192 19.41 -3.78 -27.49
N GLY A 193 20.02 -4.59 -28.38
CA GLY A 193 19.31 -5.62 -29.16
C GLY A 193 18.57 -5.12 -30.40
N GLY A 194 18.70 -3.84 -30.78
CA GLY A 194 18.20 -3.36 -32.06
C GLY A 194 19.24 -3.50 -33.19
N LYS A 195 18.75 -3.44 -34.44
CA LYS A 195 19.59 -3.57 -35.65
C LYS A 195 20.44 -2.32 -35.96
N SER A 196 20.35 -1.26 -35.15
CA SER A 196 21.15 -0.04 -35.28
C SER A 196 21.24 0.67 -33.94
N THR A 197 22.12 1.67 -33.82
CA THR A 197 22.28 2.51 -32.62
C THR A 197 21.04 3.36 -32.29
N LEU A 198 20.08 3.47 -33.22
CA LEU A 198 18.88 4.30 -33.08
C LEU A 198 17.65 3.53 -32.59
N LYS A 199 17.77 2.24 -32.28
CA LYS A 199 16.64 1.42 -31.80
C LYS A 199 17.11 0.30 -30.89
N GLY A 200 16.27 -0.07 -29.94
CA GLY A 200 16.52 -1.19 -29.04
C GLY A 200 15.73 -1.07 -27.76
N ARG A 201 15.94 -2.02 -26.85
CA ARG A 201 15.44 -1.95 -25.48
C ARG A 201 16.25 -0.91 -24.71
N VAL A 202 15.56 -0.04 -23.97
CA VAL A 202 16.20 0.94 -23.09
C VAL A 202 16.76 0.23 -21.86
N GLU A 203 18.06 0.37 -21.67
CA GLU A 203 18.75 -0.02 -20.45
C GLU A 203 19.36 1.22 -19.80
N VAL A 204 19.17 1.34 -18.48
CA VAL A 204 19.70 2.43 -17.67
C VAL A 204 20.69 1.89 -16.64
N ARG A 205 21.78 2.61 -16.44
CA ARG A 205 22.75 2.31 -15.40
C ARG A 205 22.45 3.13 -14.15
N ILE A 206 22.10 2.46 -13.06
CA ILE A 206 21.91 3.06 -11.74
C ILE A 206 23.03 2.55 -10.84
N GLY A 207 23.94 3.45 -10.45
CA GLY A 207 25.19 3.06 -9.77
C GLY A 207 26.06 2.19 -10.66
N SER A 208 26.37 0.96 -10.24
CA SER A 208 27.16 -0.03 -11.00
C SER A 208 26.33 -1.08 -11.73
N ARG A 209 24.99 -1.00 -11.66
CA ARG A 209 24.09 -2.02 -12.23
C ARG A 209 23.30 -1.48 -13.41
N TRP A 210 23.20 -2.31 -14.46
CA TRP A 210 22.28 -2.09 -15.57
C TRP A 210 20.91 -2.70 -15.24
N GLY A 211 19.85 -2.00 -15.61
CA GLY A 211 18.48 -2.46 -15.49
C GLY A 211 17.66 -2.05 -16.70
N THR A 212 16.52 -2.71 -16.89
CA THR A 212 15.54 -2.36 -17.92
C THR A 212 14.49 -1.42 -17.35
N VAL A 213 13.95 -0.56 -18.21
CA VAL A 213 12.84 0.33 -17.86
C VAL A 213 11.52 -0.38 -18.15
N CYS A 214 10.53 -0.25 -17.26
CA CYS A 214 9.16 -0.70 -17.54
C CYS A 214 8.60 0.01 -18.78
N PRO A 215 7.55 -0.53 -19.44
CA PRO A 215 6.92 0.15 -20.56
C PRO A 215 6.58 1.61 -20.22
N PHE A 216 6.92 2.51 -21.13
CA PHE A 216 6.81 3.96 -20.99
C PHE A 216 6.14 4.54 -22.24
N ASN A 217 5.60 5.75 -22.14
CA ASN A 217 4.84 6.40 -23.20
C ASN A 217 5.75 7.12 -24.22
N GLU A 218 5.14 7.75 -25.23
CA GLU A 218 5.90 8.43 -26.30
C GLU A 218 6.67 9.67 -25.80
N GLU A 219 6.14 10.41 -24.83
CA GLU A 219 6.82 11.58 -24.25
C GLU A 219 8.11 11.15 -23.51
N GLU A 220 8.01 10.06 -22.74
CA GLU A 220 9.14 9.44 -22.05
C GLU A 220 10.16 8.88 -23.06
N ALA A 221 9.69 8.30 -24.17
CA ALA A 221 10.54 7.85 -25.27
C ALA A 221 11.34 9.01 -25.89
N GLN A 222 10.71 10.17 -26.09
CA GLN A 222 11.38 11.36 -26.60
C GLN A 222 12.46 11.88 -25.64
N VAL A 223 12.29 11.72 -24.32
CA VAL A 223 13.34 12.06 -23.35
C VAL A 223 14.53 11.10 -23.49
N VAL A 224 14.27 9.80 -23.60
CA VAL A 224 15.33 8.79 -23.80
C VAL A 224 16.10 9.08 -25.09
N CYS A 225 15.40 9.25 -26.21
CA CYS A 225 16.04 9.50 -27.51
C CYS A 225 16.87 10.80 -27.54
N ARG A 226 16.47 11.84 -26.79
CA ARG A 226 17.24 13.10 -26.69
C ARG A 226 18.44 13.01 -25.75
N SER A 227 18.50 11.99 -24.89
CA SER A 227 19.56 11.79 -23.89
C SER A 227 20.70 10.85 -24.35
N LEU A 228 20.53 10.22 -25.52
CA LEU A 228 21.48 9.29 -26.16
C LEU A 228 22.34 10.03 -27.19
#